data_AF-A0A9W6XAH8-F1
#
_entry.id   AF-A0A9W6XAH8-F1
#
_cell.length_a   1.000
_cell.length_b   1.000
_cell.length_c   1.000
_cell.angle_alpha   90.00
_cell.angle_beta   90.00
_cell.angle_gamma   90.00
#
_symmetry.space_group_name_H-M   'P 1'
#
loop_
_entity.id
_entity.type
_entity.pdbx_description
1 polymer ?
#
loop_
_entity_poly.entity_id
_entity_poly.type
_entity_poly.pdbx_seq_one_letter_code
_entity_poly.pdbx_strand_id
1 'polypeptide(L)'
;MSSGFSYPQPIFQSPIYNPAFYLTLDASGYLTYDYAQTEGAAGISQAVVLNSTKDFNGIRNLTCSGTITASTAMATPTLTCDTIFKSGTQTMNATTLNINPTNRQLRGVAITASASELNSLSGVVERTAGKRKALVLGLTGSISGINAIAAASVLTTGDITCGGA
;
A
#
# COMPACT_ATOMS: atom_id res chain seq x y z
N MET A 1 -26.79 -65.19 7.66
CA MET A 1 -25.69 -64.21 7.53
C MET A 1 -25.75 -63.68 6.11
N SER A 2 -26.38 -62.52 5.91
CA SER A 2 -26.42 -61.90 4.58
C SER A 2 -25.01 -61.38 4.30
N SER A 3 -24.27 -62.06 3.44
CA SER A 3 -23.04 -61.53 2.86
C SER A 3 -23.44 -60.38 1.94
N GLY A 4 -23.66 -59.21 2.53
CA GLY A 4 -23.98 -58.00 1.80
C GLY A 4 -22.79 -57.65 0.92
N PHE A 5 -22.90 -57.96 -0.37
CA PHE A 5 -21.98 -57.45 -1.37
C PHE A 5 -22.11 -55.92 -1.34
N SER A 6 -21.16 -55.26 -0.69
CA SER A 6 -21.02 -53.81 -0.74
C SER A 6 -20.43 -53.48 -2.09
N TYR A 7 -21.30 -53.28 -3.08
CA TYR A 7 -20.86 -52.74 -4.37
C TYR A 7 -20.39 -51.30 -4.14
N PRO A 8 -19.21 -50.92 -4.66
CA PRO A 8 -18.79 -49.53 -4.62
C PRO A 8 -19.85 -48.66 -5.30
N GLN A 9 -20.09 -47.47 -4.75
CA GLN A 9 -21.08 -46.54 -5.32
C GLN A 9 -20.76 -46.29 -6.80
N PRO A 10 -21.75 -46.36 -7.70
CA PRO A 10 -21.53 -46.10 -9.12
C PRO A 10 -21.14 -44.63 -9.30
N ILE A 11 -20.00 -44.40 -9.96
CA ILE A 11 -19.54 -43.07 -10.36
C ILE A 11 -19.67 -42.96 -11.87
N PHE A 12 -20.40 -41.96 -12.35
CA PHE A 12 -20.47 -41.64 -13.77
C PHE A 12 -19.76 -40.32 -14.04
N GLN A 13 -18.71 -40.33 -14.86
CA GLN A 13 -18.08 -39.13 -15.37
C GLN A 13 -18.68 -38.77 -16.73
N SER A 14 -19.30 -37.60 -16.85
CA SER A 14 -19.80 -37.18 -18.15
C SER A 14 -18.66 -36.73 -19.08
N PRO A 15 -18.53 -37.31 -20.29
CA PRO A 15 -17.49 -36.92 -21.25
C PRO A 15 -17.88 -35.72 -22.13
N ILE A 16 -19.15 -35.29 -22.10
CA ILE A 16 -19.68 -34.26 -23.02
C ILE A 16 -19.95 -32.91 -22.36
N TYR A 17 -20.01 -32.85 -21.03
CA TYR A 17 -20.19 -31.58 -20.31
C TYR A 17 -18.83 -31.03 -19.90
N ASN A 18 -18.63 -29.73 -20.11
CA ASN A 18 -17.44 -29.00 -19.68
C ASN A 18 -17.85 -27.85 -18.73
N PRO A 19 -17.48 -27.91 -17.44
CA PRO A 19 -16.67 -28.96 -16.84
C PRO A 19 -17.39 -30.31 -16.73
N ALA A 20 -16.62 -31.40 -16.79
CA ALA A 20 -17.14 -32.73 -16.48
C ALA A 20 -17.73 -32.72 -15.06
N PHE A 21 -18.64 -33.63 -14.76
CA PHE A 21 -19.18 -33.82 -13.42
C PHE A 21 -19.27 -35.31 -13.11
N TYR A 22 -19.21 -35.62 -11.83
CA TYR A 22 -19.41 -36.95 -11.27
C TYR A 22 -20.84 -37.06 -10.76
N LEU A 23 -21.52 -38.16 -11.07
CA LEU A 23 -22.75 -38.55 -10.40
C LEU A 23 -22.46 -39.65 -9.40
N THR A 24 -23.03 -39.54 -8.20
CA THR A 24 -22.96 -40.53 -7.13
C THR A 24 -24.34 -40.74 -6.51
N LEU A 25 -24.56 -41.86 -5.84
CA LEU A 25 -25.74 -42.07 -5.00
C LEU A 25 -25.38 -41.76 -3.54
N ASP A 26 -26.15 -40.90 -2.87
CA ASP A 26 -25.98 -40.68 -1.44
C ASP A 26 -26.43 -41.91 -0.62
N ALA A 27 -26.23 -41.86 0.69
CA ALA A 27 -26.61 -42.96 1.59
C ALA A 27 -28.13 -43.26 1.63
N SER A 28 -28.96 -42.34 1.12
CA SER A 28 -30.40 -42.48 1.01
C SER A 28 -30.85 -42.95 -0.38
N GLY A 29 -29.91 -43.18 -1.31
CA GLY A 29 -30.18 -43.61 -2.68
C GLY A 29 -30.58 -42.49 -3.63
N TYR A 30 -30.38 -41.23 -3.26
CA TYR A 30 -30.61 -40.09 -4.16
C TYR A 30 -29.36 -39.78 -4.98
N LEU A 31 -29.56 -39.34 -6.22
CA LEU A 31 -28.48 -38.88 -7.07
C LEU A 31 -27.93 -37.54 -6.57
N THR A 32 -26.61 -37.48 -6.37
CA THR A 32 -25.83 -36.27 -6.11
C THR A 32 -24.86 -36.01 -7.27
N TYR A 33 -24.46 -34.75 -7.47
CA TYR A 33 -23.50 -34.37 -8.51
C TYR A 33 -22.39 -33.50 -7.93
N ASP A 34 -21.16 -33.68 -8.43
CA ASP A 34 -19.99 -32.84 -8.14
C ASP A 34 -19.28 -32.44 -9.44
N TYR A 35 -18.84 -31.20 -9.55
CA TYR A 35 -18.06 -30.75 -10.71
C TYR A 35 -16.64 -31.33 -10.66
N ALA A 36 -16.12 -31.78 -11.81
CA ALA A 36 -14.76 -32.31 -11.96
C ALA A 36 -13.69 -31.22 -12.13
N GLN A 37 -13.96 -29.99 -11.71
CA GLN A 37 -12.98 -28.90 -11.69
C GLN A 37 -12.05 -29.12 -10.50
N THR A 38 -10.74 -28.90 -10.67
CA THR A 38 -9.82 -28.87 -9.54
C THR A 38 -10.07 -27.61 -8.70
N GLU A 39 -10.53 -27.77 -7.46
CA GLU A 39 -10.74 -26.67 -6.53
C GLU A 39 -9.43 -25.89 -6.25
N GLY A 40 -9.54 -24.59 -6.04
CA GLY A 40 -8.41 -23.74 -5.62
C GLY A 40 -7.41 -23.38 -6.72
N ALA A 41 -7.65 -23.80 -7.97
CA ALA A 41 -6.82 -23.47 -9.12
C ALA A 41 -7.63 -22.79 -10.24
N ALA A 42 -7.06 -21.77 -10.87
CA ALA A 42 -7.61 -21.17 -12.08
C ALA A 42 -7.13 -21.92 -13.34
N GLY A 43 -7.96 -22.84 -13.84
CA GLY A 43 -7.73 -23.54 -15.11
C GLY A 43 -8.00 -22.65 -16.33
N ILE A 44 -7.38 -22.98 -17.48
CA ILE A 44 -7.59 -22.23 -18.74
C ILE A 44 -9.01 -22.50 -19.25
N SER A 45 -9.75 -21.42 -19.57
CA SER A 45 -11.12 -21.49 -20.13
C SER A 45 -12.09 -22.34 -19.31
N GLN A 46 -11.87 -22.37 -18.00
CA GLN A 46 -12.65 -23.09 -17.02
C GLN A 46 -13.20 -22.12 -15.98
N ALA A 47 -14.20 -22.58 -15.22
CA ALA A 47 -14.69 -21.82 -14.08
C ALA A 47 -13.61 -21.82 -12.97
N VAL A 48 -13.58 -20.73 -12.19
CA VAL A 48 -12.82 -20.72 -10.93
C VAL A 48 -13.72 -21.30 -9.85
N VAL A 49 -13.31 -22.41 -9.25
CA VAL A 49 -14.00 -23.05 -8.14
C VAL A 49 -13.17 -22.89 -6.88
N LEU A 50 -13.78 -22.31 -5.84
CA LEU A 50 -13.15 -22.09 -4.55
C LEU A 50 -13.02 -23.40 -3.77
N ASN A 51 -11.92 -23.56 -3.05
CA ASN A 51 -11.75 -24.68 -2.11
C ASN A 51 -12.41 -24.36 -0.74
N SER A 52 -12.24 -25.26 0.22
CA SER A 52 -12.76 -25.08 1.59
C SER A 52 -12.23 -23.83 2.33
N THR A 53 -11.07 -23.31 1.95
CA THR A 53 -10.50 -22.07 2.50
C THR A 53 -10.93 -20.82 1.74
N LYS A 54 -11.67 -20.99 0.63
CA LYS A 54 -12.09 -19.94 -0.31
C LYS A 54 -10.92 -19.22 -0.98
N ASP A 55 -9.77 -19.89 -1.02
CA ASP A 55 -8.59 -19.40 -1.72
C ASP A 55 -8.62 -19.85 -3.18
N PHE A 56 -7.96 -19.07 -4.03
CA PHE A 56 -7.66 -19.45 -5.40
C PHE A 56 -6.27 -18.92 -5.79
N ASN A 57 -5.57 -19.62 -6.68
CA ASN A 57 -4.29 -19.20 -7.24
C ASN A 57 -4.32 -19.29 -8.78
N GLY A 58 -3.51 -18.47 -9.46
CA GLY A 58 -3.23 -18.60 -10.90
C GLY A 58 -4.04 -17.69 -11.82
N ILE A 59 -4.84 -16.75 -11.31
CA ILE A 59 -5.48 -15.74 -12.17
C ILE A 59 -4.42 -14.75 -12.66
N ARG A 60 -4.11 -14.79 -13.96
CA ARG A 60 -3.14 -13.87 -14.59
C ARG A 60 -3.64 -12.43 -14.62
N ASN A 61 -4.88 -12.24 -15.06
CA ASN A 61 -5.53 -10.94 -15.18
C ASN A 61 -6.94 -11.05 -14.61
N LEU A 62 -7.28 -10.18 -13.65
CA LEU A 62 -8.64 -10.04 -13.12
C LEU A 62 -9.13 -8.63 -13.47
N THR A 63 -10.25 -8.52 -14.18
CA THR A 63 -10.94 -7.24 -14.40
C THR A 63 -12.19 -7.21 -13.54
N CYS A 64 -12.29 -6.23 -12.64
CA CYS A 64 -13.48 -5.98 -11.83
C CYS A 64 -13.93 -4.54 -12.11
N SER A 65 -15.19 -4.35 -12.51
CA SER A 65 -15.79 -3.02 -12.71
C SER A 65 -16.28 -2.38 -11.41
N GLY A 66 -16.42 -3.19 -10.36
CA GLY A 66 -16.82 -2.76 -9.03
C GLY A 66 -15.64 -2.69 -8.05
N THR A 67 -15.96 -2.85 -6.77
CA THR A 67 -14.99 -2.79 -5.69
C THR A 67 -14.29 -4.13 -5.49
N ILE A 68 -12.97 -4.08 -5.27
CA ILE A 68 -12.20 -5.18 -4.67
C ILE A 68 -11.96 -4.80 -3.21
N THR A 69 -12.43 -5.63 -2.28
CA THR A 69 -12.23 -5.44 -0.83
C THR A 69 -11.21 -6.45 -0.33
N ALA A 70 -10.03 -5.98 0.08
CA ALA A 70 -9.06 -6.80 0.80
C ALA A 70 -9.18 -6.53 2.31
N SER A 71 -9.58 -7.54 3.09
CA SER A 71 -9.77 -7.38 4.55
C SER A 71 -8.46 -7.22 5.32
N THR A 72 -7.39 -7.83 4.83
CA THR A 72 -6.08 -7.86 5.51
C THR A 72 -5.03 -7.05 4.75
N ALA A 73 -4.74 -7.41 3.49
CA ALA A 73 -3.73 -6.73 2.68
C ALA A 73 -3.89 -7.06 1.18
N MET A 74 -3.40 -6.15 0.34
CA MET A 74 -2.97 -6.45 -1.04
C MET A 74 -1.45 -6.35 -1.05
N ALA A 75 -0.76 -7.46 -1.31
CA ALA A 75 0.69 -7.55 -1.14
C ALA A 75 1.38 -8.19 -2.36
N THR A 76 2.62 -7.74 -2.58
CA THR A 76 3.68 -8.22 -3.49
C THR A 76 3.34 -8.58 -4.96
N PRO A 77 4.27 -8.32 -5.91
CA PRO A 77 5.47 -7.51 -5.74
C PRO A 77 5.14 -6.01 -5.66
N THR A 78 4.05 -5.57 -6.29
CA THR A 78 3.65 -4.14 -6.35
C THR A 78 2.14 -3.99 -6.44
N LEU A 79 1.62 -2.85 -5.98
CA LEU A 79 0.28 -2.38 -6.28
C LEU A 79 0.41 -1.12 -7.13
N THR A 80 -0.09 -1.17 -8.37
CA THR A 80 -0.20 0.02 -9.23
C THR A 80 -1.63 0.52 -9.16
N CYS A 81 -1.80 1.80 -8.83
CA CYS A 81 -3.09 2.45 -8.71
C CYS A 81 -2.97 3.87 -9.24
N ASP A 82 -4.04 4.36 -9.86
CA ASP A 82 -4.10 5.75 -10.33
C ASP A 82 -4.32 6.72 -9.16
N THR A 83 -5.29 6.41 -8.30
CA THR A 83 -5.60 7.20 -7.10
C THR A 83 -5.60 6.34 -5.85
N ILE A 84 -4.91 6.79 -4.81
CA ILE A 84 -5.05 6.25 -3.44
C ILE A 84 -5.80 7.29 -2.60
N PHE A 85 -7.08 7.04 -2.35
CA PHE A 85 -7.91 7.91 -1.52
C PHE A 85 -8.34 7.19 -0.24
N LYS A 86 -8.14 7.84 0.91
CA LYS A 86 -8.67 7.39 2.20
C LYS A 86 -9.28 8.59 2.90
N SER A 87 -10.54 8.47 3.32
CA SER A 87 -11.09 9.42 4.29
C SER A 87 -10.32 9.28 5.62
N GLY A 88 -9.63 10.35 6.03
CA GLY A 88 -8.78 10.38 7.23
C GLY A 88 -7.28 10.18 6.92
N THR A 89 -6.56 9.61 7.89
CA THR A 89 -5.10 9.43 7.81
C THR A 89 -4.74 8.21 6.97
N GLN A 90 -3.84 8.42 5.99
CA GLN A 90 -3.11 7.34 5.34
C GLN A 90 -1.75 7.16 6.04
N THR A 91 -1.51 5.97 6.59
CA THR A 91 -0.22 5.63 7.21
C THR A 91 0.64 4.85 6.22
N MET A 92 1.78 5.40 5.83
CA MET A 92 2.78 4.72 5.00
C MET A 92 3.95 4.27 5.90
N ASN A 93 3.97 3.00 6.29
CA ASN A 93 5.01 2.43 7.18
C ASN A 93 6.26 1.93 6.43
N ALA A 94 6.51 2.43 5.21
CA ALA A 94 7.75 2.15 4.53
C ALA A 94 8.88 2.93 5.21
N THR A 95 10.05 2.31 5.36
CA THR A 95 11.27 3.01 5.83
C THR A 95 11.66 4.17 4.93
N THR A 96 11.19 4.18 3.68
CA THR A 96 11.36 5.25 2.70
C THR A 96 10.04 5.55 2.00
N LEU A 97 9.65 6.82 1.98
CA LEU A 97 8.54 7.32 1.18
C LEU A 97 9.08 8.10 -0.03
N ASN A 98 9.06 7.49 -1.21
CA ASN A 98 9.49 8.14 -2.46
C ASN A 98 8.28 8.67 -3.22
N ILE A 99 7.96 9.96 -3.04
CA ILE A 99 6.88 10.65 -3.76
C ILE A 99 7.50 11.48 -4.87
N ASN A 100 7.26 11.15 -6.14
CA ASN A 100 7.75 11.92 -7.30
C ASN A 100 6.62 12.44 -8.23
N PRO A 101 5.68 13.25 -7.70
CA PRO A 101 4.60 13.81 -8.49
C PRO A 101 5.11 15.07 -9.20
N THR A 102 4.44 15.46 -10.28
CA THR A 102 4.65 16.76 -10.94
C THR A 102 4.40 17.93 -9.97
N ASN A 103 3.44 17.77 -9.06
CA ASN A 103 3.11 18.75 -8.02
C ASN A 103 3.09 18.07 -6.64
N ARG A 104 3.96 18.50 -5.73
CA ARG A 104 3.96 18.06 -4.33
C ARG A 104 3.13 19.04 -3.51
N GLN A 105 2.18 18.55 -2.72
CA GLN A 105 1.36 19.41 -1.86
C GLN A 105 1.14 18.78 -0.48
N LEU A 106 0.96 19.62 0.55
CA LEU A 106 0.52 19.21 1.88
C LEU A 106 -0.75 19.97 2.24
N ARG A 107 -1.84 19.23 2.50
CA ARG A 107 -3.16 19.81 2.82
C ARG A 107 -3.62 20.87 1.80
N GLY A 108 -3.34 20.64 0.51
CA GLY A 108 -3.68 21.55 -0.59
C GLY A 108 -2.70 22.69 -0.82
N VAL A 109 -1.67 22.85 0.01
CA VAL A 109 -0.63 23.87 -0.16
C VAL A 109 0.55 23.28 -0.94
N ALA A 110 0.95 23.92 -2.03
CA ALA A 110 2.08 23.47 -2.83
C ALA A 110 3.41 23.58 -2.09
N ILE A 111 4.22 22.51 -2.17
CA ILE A 111 5.62 22.52 -1.79
C ILE A 111 6.43 22.92 -3.02
N THR A 112 7.00 24.12 -3.00
CA THR A 112 7.84 24.65 -4.09
C THR A 112 9.32 24.36 -3.92
N ALA A 113 9.78 24.07 -2.69
CA ALA A 113 11.16 23.75 -2.39
C ALA A 113 11.55 22.35 -2.89
N SER A 114 12.79 22.22 -3.37
CA SER A 114 13.43 20.93 -3.64
C SER A 114 13.68 20.15 -2.36
N ALA A 115 13.91 18.83 -2.49
CA ALA A 115 14.27 17.99 -1.34
C ALA A 115 15.55 18.48 -0.65
N SER A 116 16.53 19.00 -1.41
CA SER A 116 17.78 19.53 -0.84
C SER A 116 17.54 20.78 0.01
N GLU A 117 16.68 21.68 -0.44
CA GLU A 117 16.30 22.88 0.30
C GLU A 117 15.54 22.52 1.59
N LEU A 118 14.56 21.61 1.51
CA LEU A 118 13.84 21.12 2.69
C LEU A 118 14.78 20.42 3.71
N ASN A 119 15.73 19.62 3.23
CA ASN A 119 16.70 18.93 4.09
C ASN A 119 17.66 19.89 4.82
N SER A 120 17.78 21.13 4.33
CA SER A 120 18.52 22.20 5.03
C SER A 120 17.80 22.69 6.29
N LEU A 121 16.49 22.42 6.43
CA LEU A 121 15.70 22.73 7.62
C LEU A 121 15.69 21.59 8.65
N SER A 122 16.05 20.37 8.25
CA SER A 122 16.09 19.22 9.16
C SER A 122 17.05 19.46 10.34
N GLY A 123 16.54 19.33 11.57
CA GLY A 123 17.30 19.53 12.81
C GLY A 123 17.66 20.99 13.13
N VAL A 124 17.08 21.96 12.41
CA VAL A 124 17.21 23.37 12.78
C VAL A 124 16.46 23.62 14.08
N VAL A 125 17.13 24.29 15.02
CA VAL A 125 16.55 24.81 16.26
C VAL A 125 16.50 26.32 16.12
N GLU A 126 15.37 26.93 16.45
CA GLU A 126 15.25 28.38 16.46
C GLU A 126 16.35 29.03 17.31
N ARG A 127 16.75 30.26 16.95
CA ARG A 127 17.73 31.06 17.69
C ARG A 127 19.17 30.55 17.67
N THR A 128 19.49 29.45 16.99
CA THR A 128 20.87 28.95 16.84
C THR A 128 21.28 28.79 15.37
N ALA A 129 22.37 29.41 14.97
CA ALA A 129 22.92 29.24 13.62
C ALA A 129 23.62 27.87 13.46
N GLY A 130 22.96 26.92 12.82
CA GLY A 130 23.55 25.62 12.46
C GLY A 130 24.42 25.70 11.20
N LYS A 131 25.59 25.02 11.20
CA LYS A 131 26.47 24.99 10.01
C LYS A 131 25.77 24.32 8.82
N ARG A 132 25.75 24.99 7.65
CA ARG A 132 25.06 24.56 6.40
C ARG A 132 23.57 24.25 6.59
N LYS A 133 22.91 24.95 7.50
CA LYS A 133 21.47 24.84 7.73
C LYS A 133 20.81 26.19 7.49
N ALA A 134 19.49 26.19 7.35
CA ALA A 134 18.73 27.42 7.33
C ALA A 134 18.94 28.19 8.65
N LEU A 135 18.98 29.52 8.56
CA LEU A 135 18.95 30.41 9.73
C LEU A 135 17.49 30.78 10.01
N VAL A 136 16.98 30.40 11.18
CA VAL A 136 15.62 30.74 11.63
C VAL A 136 15.71 31.66 12.85
N LEU A 137 15.23 32.90 12.67
CA LEU A 137 15.16 33.88 13.75
C LEU A 137 14.14 33.42 14.80
N GLY A 138 14.38 33.71 16.09
CA GLY A 138 13.37 33.48 17.12
C GLY A 138 12.23 34.51 17.06
N LEU A 139 11.23 34.34 17.92
CA LEU A 139 10.08 35.25 18.04
C LEU A 139 10.45 36.74 18.24
N THR A 140 11.61 37.02 18.85
CA THR A 140 12.12 38.39 19.06
C THR A 140 13.03 38.89 17.92
N GLY A 141 13.13 38.15 16.82
CA GLY A 141 14.08 38.41 15.73
C GLY A 141 15.54 38.09 16.07
N SER A 142 15.84 37.59 17.27
CA SER A 142 17.21 37.36 17.74
C SER A 142 17.79 36.04 17.24
N ILE A 143 19.11 36.02 17.07
CA ILE A 143 19.91 34.85 16.69
C ILE A 143 21.23 34.82 17.49
N SER A 144 21.71 33.63 17.85
CA SER A 144 23.03 33.41 18.43
C SER A 144 23.83 32.36 17.63
N GLY A 145 25.12 32.22 17.96
CA GLY A 145 25.99 31.21 17.35
C GLY A 145 26.62 31.63 16.01
N ILE A 146 26.45 32.89 15.60
CA ILE A 146 27.16 33.43 14.44
C ILE A 146 28.55 33.90 14.90
N ASN A 147 29.59 33.24 14.42
CA ASN A 147 30.98 33.57 14.77
C ASN A 147 31.51 34.80 14.01
N ALA A 148 31.14 34.94 12.75
CA ALA A 148 31.55 36.05 11.90
C ALA A 148 30.43 36.44 10.94
N ILE A 149 30.22 37.74 10.75
CA ILE A 149 29.29 38.30 9.78
C ILE A 149 30.10 39.18 8.84
N ALA A 150 30.19 38.79 7.57
CA ALA A 150 30.67 39.67 6.51
C ALA A 150 29.45 40.34 5.86
N ALA A 151 29.31 41.65 6.02
CA ALA A 151 28.23 42.44 5.44
C ALA A 151 28.82 43.69 4.78
N ALA A 152 28.24 44.10 3.64
CA ALA A 152 28.67 45.32 2.95
C ALA A 152 28.33 46.59 3.75
N SER A 153 27.22 46.57 4.49
CA SER A 153 26.80 47.63 5.40
C SER A 153 25.86 47.03 6.45
N VAL A 154 25.88 47.58 7.67
CA VAL A 154 24.92 47.24 8.73
C VAL A 154 24.10 48.49 9.02
N LEU A 155 22.77 48.37 8.89
CA LEU A 155 21.81 49.42 9.22
C LEU A 155 20.93 48.93 10.36
N THR A 156 20.84 49.71 11.43
CA THR A 156 19.98 49.43 12.58
C THR A 156 19.02 50.58 12.80
N THR A 157 17.81 50.28 13.27
CA THR A 157 16.83 51.29 13.71
C THR A 157 17.04 51.71 15.16
N GLY A 158 17.88 50.98 15.90
CA GLY A 158 18.31 51.30 17.26
C GLY A 158 19.82 51.20 17.40
N ASP A 159 20.29 51.17 18.64
CA ASP A 159 21.72 51.17 18.94
C ASP A 159 22.39 49.83 18.61
N ILE A 160 23.65 49.90 18.19
CA ILE A 160 24.53 48.73 18.12
C ILE A 160 25.26 48.63 19.46
N THR A 161 24.90 47.63 20.25
CA THR A 161 25.65 47.28 21.45
C THR A 161 26.72 46.26 21.09
N CYS A 162 27.98 46.71 20.95
CA CYS A 162 29.12 45.83 20.88
C CYS A 162 29.65 45.54 22.28
N GLY A 163 29.77 44.26 22.64
CA GLY A 163 30.38 43.81 23.89
C GLY A 163 31.32 42.65 23.61
N GLY A 164 32.52 42.69 24.21
CA GLY A 164 33.55 41.66 24.11
C GLY A 164 34.71 41.99 25.04
N ALA A 165 35.28 40.96 25.67
CA ALA A 165 36.57 41.05 26.35
C ALA A 165 37.72 41.05 25.34
#